data_AF-A0AAT9HUR1-F1
#
_entry.id   AF-A0AAT9HUR1-F1
#
_cell.length_a   1.000
_cell.length_b   1.000
_cell.length_c   1.000
_cell.angle_alpha   90.00
_cell.angle_beta   90.00
_cell.angle_gamma   90.00
#
_symmetry.space_group_name_H-M   'P 1'
#
loop_
_entity.id
_entity.type
_entity.pdbx_description
1 polymer ?
#
loop_
_entity_poly.entity_id
_entity_poly.type
_entity_poly.pdbx_seq_one_letter_code
_entity_poly.pdbx_strand_id
1 'polypeptide(L)' 'MLCPEVAARQGQEAETRHTMDEELQLLTVHGVLHLLGYDHEEPDEKAEMFGLQAAIVDGWRAEKGLTGPSPAPTVS' A
#
# COMPACT_ATOMS: atom_id res chain seq x y z
N MET A 1 14.15 -0.31 -1.86
CA MET A 1 14.57 -1.35 -0.89
C MET A 1 13.52 -1.41 0.20
N LEU A 2 12.90 -2.57 0.43
CA LEU A 2 11.93 -2.75 1.52
C LEU A 2 12.65 -3.39 2.71
N CYS A 3 12.32 -2.95 3.93
CA CYS A 3 12.86 -3.49 5.18
C CYS A 3 11.72 -4.10 5.99
N PRO A 4 11.70 -5.43 6.19
CA PRO A 4 10.62 -6.12 6.91
C PRO A 4 10.38 -5.58 8.32
N GLU A 5 11.43 -5.22 9.03
CA GLU A 5 11.35 -4.67 10.39
C GLU A 5 10.66 -3.30 10.40
N VAL A 6 10.94 -2.47 9.40
CA VAL A 6 10.29 -1.16 9.25
C VAL A 6 8.83 -1.34 8.83
N ALA A 7 8.53 -2.26 7.91
CA ALA A 7 7.16 -2.55 7.49
C ALA A 7 6.31 -3.09 8.65
N ALA A 8 6.87 -3.99 9.47
CA ALA A 8 6.18 -4.48 10.66
C ALA A 8 5.84 -3.33 11.63
N ARG A 9 6.78 -2.39 11.82
CA ARG A 9 6.57 -1.21 12.67
C ARG A 9 5.50 -0.28 12.09
N GLN A 10 5.57 0.04 10.80
CA GLN A 10 4.59 0.91 10.13
C GLN A 10 3.19 0.32 10.17
N GLY A 11 3.04 -0.98 9.87
CA GLY A 11 1.74 -1.65 9.94
C GLY A 11 1.13 -1.67 11.35
N GLN A 12 1.96 -1.77 12.40
CA GLN A 12 1.51 -1.66 13.79
C GLN A 12 1.12 -0.24 14.20
N GLU A 13 1.83 0.78 13.70
CA GLU A 13 1.58 2.20 13.97
C GLU A 13 0.39 2.75 13.17
N ALA A 14 0.03 2.10 12.06
CA ALA A 14 -1.09 2.49 11.20
C ALA A 14 -2.44 2.44 11.93
N GLU A 15 -3.37 3.33 11.55
CA GLU A 15 -4.73 3.36 12.11
C GLU A 15 -5.48 2.04 11.91
N THR A 16 -5.26 1.40 10.77
CA THR A 16 -5.89 0.10 10.44
C THR A 16 -5.26 -1.07 11.17
N ARG A 17 -4.07 -0.89 11.79
CA ARG A 17 -3.25 -1.93 12.43
C ARG A 17 -3.20 -3.23 11.64
N HIS A 18 -2.27 -3.32 10.71
CA HIS A 18 -2.16 -4.46 9.80
C HIS A 18 -0.80 -5.15 9.93
N THR A 19 -0.73 -6.35 9.36
CA THR A 19 0.46 -7.21 9.46
C THR A 19 1.63 -6.67 8.63
N MET A 20 2.84 -7.13 8.94
CA MET A 20 4.02 -6.87 8.12
C MET A 20 3.80 -7.25 6.65
N ASP A 21 3.16 -8.40 6.39
CA ASP A 21 2.92 -8.88 5.03
C ASP A 21 1.95 -7.98 4.26
N GLU A 22 0.96 -7.44 4.95
CA GLU A 22 0.01 -6.48 4.38
C GLU A 22 0.67 -5.14 4.06
N GLU A 23 1.55 -4.67 4.93
CA GLU A 23 2.32 -3.46 4.68
C GLU A 23 3.29 -3.65 3.51
N LEU A 24 3.94 -4.81 3.41
CA LEU A 24 4.80 -5.13 2.27
C LEU A 24 4.03 -5.17 0.94
N GLN A 25 2.77 -5.61 0.93
CA GLN A 25 1.92 -5.53 -0.26
C GLN A 25 1.71 -4.08 -0.70
N LEU A 26 1.36 -3.20 0.25
CA LEU A 26 1.18 -1.78 -0.01
C LEU A 26 2.47 -1.13 -0.53
N LEU A 27 3.57 -1.26 0.20
CA LEU A 27 4.85 -0.62 -0.14
C LEU A 27 5.45 -1.13 -1.46
N THR A 28 5.18 -2.39 -1.81
CA THR A 28 5.61 -2.95 -3.10
C THR A 28 4.89 -2.26 -4.25
N VAL A 29 3.55 -2.20 -4.20
CA VAL A 29 2.76 -1.53 -5.24
C VAL A 29 3.07 -0.04 -5.28
N HIS A 30 3.19 0.59 -4.12
CA HIS A 30 3.59 1.99 -3.98
C HIS A 30 4.90 2.31 -4.69
N GLY A 31 5.95 1.53 -4.41
CA GLY A 31 7.24 1.70 -5.05
C GLY A 31 7.21 1.50 -6.56
N VAL A 32 6.39 0.57 -7.06
CA VAL A 32 6.19 0.37 -8.50
C VAL A 32 5.47 1.56 -9.14
N LEU A 33 4.44 2.11 -8.50
CA LEU A 33 3.72 3.28 -9.01
C LEU A 33 4.65 4.50 -9.13
N HIS A 34 5.51 4.74 -8.14
CA HIS A 34 6.57 5.76 -8.22
C HIS A 34 7.51 5.54 -9.40
N LEU A 35 7.93 4.29 -9.65
CA LEU A 35 8.79 3.96 -10.80
C LEU A 35 8.09 4.18 -12.14
N LEU A 36 6.76 4.15 -12.17
CA LEU A 36 5.93 4.44 -13.35
C LEU A 36 5.62 5.93 -13.52
N GLY A 37 6.06 6.78 -12.59
CA GLY A 37 5.90 8.24 -12.65
C GLY A 37 4.63 8.76 -11.99
N TYR A 38 3.92 7.95 -11.20
CA TYR A 38 2.87 8.43 -10.32
C TYR A 38 3.48 9.04 -9.06
N ASP A 39 2.89 10.14 -8.58
CA ASP A 39 3.26 10.78 -7.33
C ASP A 39 2.02 11.01 -6.47
N HIS A 40 2.19 11.51 -5.25
CA HIS A 40 1.11 11.79 -4.31
C HIS A 40 1.31 13.09 -3.51
N GLU A 41 2.14 14.01 -4.01
CA GLU A 41 2.43 15.29 -3.35
C GLU A 41 1.23 16.25 -3.40
N GLU A 42 0.55 16.34 -4.55
CA GLU A 42 -0.67 17.15 -4.71
C GLU A 42 -1.95 16.34 -4.46
N PRO A 43 -3.07 16.98 -4.03
CA PRO A 43 -4.31 16.28 -3.70
C PRO A 43 -4.88 15.42 -4.84
N ASP A 44 -4.80 15.90 -6.08
CA ASP A 44 -5.32 15.18 -7.26
C ASP A 44 -4.43 13.98 -7.61
N GLU A 45 -3.10 14.15 -7.54
CA GLU A 45 -2.12 13.08 -7.75
C GLU A 45 -2.27 11.99 -6.67
N LYS A 46 -2.44 12.41 -5.41
CA LYS A 46 -2.68 11.50 -4.29
C LYS A 46 -3.95 10.69 -4.47
N ALA A 47 -5.04 11.33 -4.90
CA ALA A 47 -6.30 10.64 -5.18
C ALA A 47 -6.15 9.61 -6.31
N GLU A 48 -5.44 9.96 -7.37
CA GLU A 48 -5.14 9.04 -8.47
C GLU A 48 -4.27 7.86 -8.02
N MET A 49 -3.11 8.14 -7.44
CA MET A 49 -2.14 7.12 -7.07
C MET A 49 -2.68 6.18 -5.99
N PHE A 50 -3.35 6.69 -4.95
CA PHE A 50 -3.88 5.84 -3.89
C PHE A 50 -5.10 5.03 -4.36
N GLY A 51 -5.90 5.58 -5.28
CA GLY A 51 -6.97 4.84 -5.95
C GLY A 51 -6.42 3.65 -6.75
N LEU A 52 -5.37 3.87 -7.54
CA LEU A 52 -4.69 2.81 -8.29
C LEU A 52 -4.04 1.77 -7.37
N GLN A 53 -3.36 2.22 -6.31
CA GLN A 53 -2.76 1.34 -5.31
C GLN A 53 -3.80 0.40 -4.69
N ALA A 54 -4.93 0.95 -4.23
CA ALA A 54 -6.02 0.17 -3.65
C ALA A 54 -6.58 -0.84 -4.65
N ALA A 55 -6.88 -0.41 -5.88
CA ALA A 55 -7.42 -1.29 -6.93
C ALA A 55 -6.49 -2.47 -7.24
N ILE A 56 -5.18 -2.23 -7.33
CA ILE A 56 -4.18 -3.26 -7.62
C ILE A 56 -4.05 -4.24 -6.45
N VAL A 57 -3.91 -3.74 -5.22
CA VAL A 57 -3.74 -4.60 -4.04
C VAL A 57 -5.00 -5.41 -3.77
N ASP A 58 -6.18 -4.79 -3.84
CA ASP A 58 -7.46 -5.47 -3.64
C ASP A 58 -7.68 -6.57 -4.69
N GLY A 59 -7.40 -6.27 -5.97
CA GLY A 59 -7.50 -7.24 -7.06
C GLY A 59 -6.56 -8.43 -6.85
N TRP A 60 -5.31 -8.17 -6.47
CA TRP A 60 -4.34 -9.24 -6.18
C TRP A 60 -4.75 -10.08 -4.97
N ARG A 61 -5.21 -9.44 -3.88
CA ARG A 61 -5.71 -10.14 -2.68
C ARG A 61 -6.89 -11.06 -3.03
N ALA A 62 -7.84 -10.57 -3.82
CA ALA A 62 -8.97 -11.36 -4.29
C ALA A 62 -8.54 -12.56 -5.13
N GLU A 63 -7.57 -12.39 -6.04
CA GLU A 63 -7.00 -13.50 -6.82
C GLU A 63 -6.34 -14.57 -5.94
N LYS A 64 -5.71 -14.15 -4.83
CA LYS A 64 -5.08 -15.07 -3.86
C LYS A 64 -6.04 -15.62 -2.81
N GLY A 65 -7.33 -15.29 -2.88
CA GLY A 65 -8.33 -15.73 -1.91
C GLY A 65 -8.15 -15.12 -0.51
N LEU A 66 -7.44 -13.99 -0.41
CA LEU A 66 -7.30 -13.23 0.82
C LEU A 66 -8.57 -12.43 1.08
N THR A 67 -9.02 -12.40 2.34
CA THR A 67 -10.25 -11.71 2.73
C THR A 67 -9.98 -10.28 3.19
N GLY A 68 -10.91 -9.38 2.90
CA GLY A 68 -10.88 -7.99 3.36
C GLY A 68 -10.10 -7.05 2.43
N PRO A 69 -10.42 -5.74 2.49
CA PRO A 69 -9.77 -4.73 1.66
C PRO A 69 -8.28 -4.59 2.03
N SER A 70 -7.53 -3.98 1.13
CA SER A 70 -6.18 -3.51 1.39
C SER A 70 -6.17 -2.54 2.58
N PRO A 71 -5.09 -2.54 3.38
CA PRO A 71 -4.97 -1.61 4.48
C PRO A 71 -4.84 -0.16 3.98
N ALA A 72 -5.14 0.79 4.85
CA ALA A 72 -4.93 2.20 4.56
C ALA A 72 -3.43 2.49 4.34
N PRO A 73 -3.07 3.37 3.39
CA PRO A 73 -1.68 3.77 3.16
C PRO A 73 -1.03 4.35 4.42
N THR A 74 0.19 3.91 4.72
CA THR A 74 1.02 4.39 5.83
C THR A 74 2.02 5.49 5.43
N VAL A 75 2.13 5.71 4.12
CA VAL A 75 2.99 6.70 3.48
C VAL A 75 2.23 8.02 3.33
N SER A 76 2.88 9.11 3.74
CA SER A 76 2.34 10.47 3.75
C SER A 76 2.29 11.07 2.37
#